data_AF-A0AAJ7WG43-F1
#
_entry.id   AF-A0AAJ7WG43-F1
#
_cell.length_a   1.000
_cell.length_b   1.000
_cell.length_c   1.000
_cell.angle_alpha   90.00
_cell.angle_beta   90.00
_cell.angle_gamma   90.00
#
_symmetry.space_group_name_H-M   'P 1'
#
loop_
_entity.id
_entity.type
_entity.pdbx_description
1 polymer ?
#
loop_
_entity_poly.entity_id
_entity_poly.type
_entity_poly.pdbx_seq_one_letter_code
_entity_poly.pdbx_strand_id
1 'polypeptide(L)'
;MSDIKSVLTLLCQHINLSINVSIKPEHFRLAKFNTASENVSDEFWKVLNILSYHAVKEKQMDIGVLRCDVVGATKLYFAYLNYSAIEFYASGQHSKNNRPLLLAFAWILGTQNVLNIITRINLTKSQLGRECSYSLNKLQKKGTKYSIPLSLTAQINHALYLNGKVNYNIKEISELVSEKIKLTAKAHAATINVSGLPHLSVSEAALVKHISATNTLSVQDKKHIKELHAIANLLDIHMKWSKKEHVFFEWMVTVVEEHNKSLDSSLQDIDWNEVSKFVSLLKRVTQERFESLTKTDSGNSQNYKPQCVSRLLRFKGDGTEVENWLTELTTELNKETGNLIERKEKLSKKLQEVLKSIPSCVQV
;
A
#
# COMPACT_ATOMS: atom_id res chain seq x y z
N MET A 1 19.98 -13.20 -21.44
CA MET A 1 18.98 -14.01 -20.70
C MET A 1 19.49 -14.53 -19.36
N SER A 2 20.73 -15.03 -19.27
CA SER A 2 21.42 -15.45 -18.01
C SER A 2 21.02 -14.69 -16.75
N ASP A 3 21.05 -13.35 -16.84
CA ASP A 3 20.94 -12.45 -15.71
C ASP A 3 19.61 -12.49 -14.94
N ILE A 4 18.51 -12.90 -15.57
CA ILE A 4 17.19 -12.80 -14.94
C ILE A 4 17.07 -13.66 -13.68
N LYS A 5 17.68 -14.86 -13.68
CA LYS A 5 17.68 -15.72 -12.48
C LYS A 5 18.37 -15.01 -11.32
N SER A 6 19.49 -14.36 -11.59
CA SER A 6 20.23 -13.60 -10.56
C SER A 6 19.44 -12.40 -10.04
N VAL A 7 18.72 -11.71 -10.94
CA VAL A 7 17.90 -10.53 -10.60
C VAL A 7 16.68 -10.94 -9.79
N LEU A 8 15.99 -12.03 -10.16
CA LEU A 8 14.88 -12.56 -9.38
C LEU A 8 15.34 -13.06 -8.01
N THR A 9 16.50 -13.72 -7.92
CA THR A 9 17.08 -14.09 -6.62
C THR A 9 17.33 -12.87 -5.75
N LEU A 10 17.92 -11.81 -6.32
CA LEU A 10 18.19 -10.56 -5.61
C LEU A 10 16.90 -9.88 -5.13
N LEU A 11 15.87 -9.84 -5.99
CA LEU A 11 14.56 -9.30 -5.64
C LEU A 11 13.90 -10.09 -4.50
N CYS A 12 13.91 -11.43 -4.58
CA CYS A 12 13.38 -12.28 -3.52
C CYS A 12 14.12 -12.05 -2.20
N GLN A 13 15.44 -11.93 -2.22
CA GLN A 13 16.21 -11.60 -1.03
C GLN A 13 15.81 -10.24 -0.44
N HIS A 14 15.63 -9.22 -1.29
CA HIS A 14 15.19 -7.89 -0.85
C HIS A 14 13.83 -7.96 -0.15
N ILE A 15 12.85 -8.61 -0.78
CA ILE A 15 11.49 -8.75 -0.25
C ILE A 15 11.51 -9.53 1.07
N ASN A 16 12.20 -10.66 1.12
CA ASN A 16 12.24 -11.52 2.31
C ASN A 16 12.88 -10.79 3.50
N LEU A 17 13.94 -10.00 3.29
CA LEU A 17 14.52 -9.15 4.34
C LEU A 17 13.61 -7.99 4.73
N SER A 18 12.86 -7.43 3.78
CA SER A 18 12.04 -6.24 4.00
C SER A 18 10.74 -6.51 4.75
N ILE A 19 10.07 -7.63 4.41
CA ILE A 19 8.71 -7.94 4.88
C ILE A 19 8.56 -9.33 5.51
N ASN A 20 9.64 -10.10 5.65
CA ASN A 20 9.67 -11.43 6.28
C ASN A 20 8.68 -12.44 5.64
N VAL A 21 8.68 -12.51 4.32
CA VAL A 21 7.93 -13.50 3.53
C VAL A 21 8.92 -14.51 2.92
N SER A 22 8.44 -15.63 2.37
CA SER A 22 9.24 -16.71 1.80
C SER A 22 9.12 -16.80 0.28
N ILE A 23 9.18 -15.67 -0.44
CA ILE A 23 9.07 -15.68 -1.90
C ILE A 23 10.38 -16.18 -2.55
N LYS A 24 10.26 -17.01 -3.59
CA LYS A 24 11.37 -17.63 -4.32
C LYS A 24 11.29 -17.28 -5.81
N PRO A 25 12.43 -17.29 -6.54
CA PRO A 25 12.45 -17.02 -7.99
C PRO A 25 11.53 -17.94 -8.79
N GLU A 26 11.38 -19.19 -8.35
CA GLU A 26 10.47 -20.16 -8.97
C GLU A 26 9.01 -19.70 -8.95
N HIS A 27 8.56 -18.97 -7.93
CA HIS A 27 7.19 -18.43 -7.89
C HIS A 27 6.96 -17.44 -9.05
N PHE A 28 7.94 -16.60 -9.37
CA PHE A 28 7.88 -15.67 -10.50
C PHE A 28 7.87 -16.39 -11.85
N ARG A 29 8.70 -17.44 -11.98
CA ARG A 29 8.76 -18.26 -13.19
C ARG A 29 7.44 -19.01 -13.43
N LEU A 30 6.88 -19.63 -12.39
CA LEU A 30 5.60 -20.35 -12.46
C LEU A 30 4.44 -19.38 -12.75
N ALA A 31 4.46 -18.18 -12.17
CA ALA A 31 3.45 -17.16 -12.44
C ALA A 31 3.48 -16.64 -13.88
N LYS A 32 4.67 -16.50 -14.50
CA LYS A 32 4.78 -16.13 -15.93
C LYS A 32 4.03 -17.12 -16.83
N PHE A 33 4.15 -18.41 -16.57
CA PHE A 33 3.58 -19.48 -17.40
C PHE A 33 2.23 -20.02 -16.89
N ASN A 34 1.63 -19.42 -15.85
CA ASN A 34 0.38 -19.89 -15.23
C ASN A 34 0.40 -21.38 -14.86
N THR A 35 1.56 -21.88 -14.43
CA THR A 35 1.68 -23.28 -14.00
C THR A 35 1.03 -23.44 -12.62
N ALA A 36 0.09 -24.37 -12.50
CA ALA A 36 -0.64 -24.61 -11.26
C ALA A 36 0.30 -25.13 -10.16
N SER A 37 0.43 -24.34 -9.10
CA SER A 37 1.13 -24.69 -7.87
C SER A 37 0.36 -24.05 -6.72
N GLU A 38 -0.10 -24.86 -5.77
CA GLU A 38 -0.98 -24.42 -4.68
C GLU A 38 -0.37 -23.30 -3.83
N ASN A 39 0.97 -23.18 -3.79
CA ASN A 39 1.66 -22.21 -2.95
C ASN A 39 1.95 -20.87 -3.62
N VAL A 40 1.83 -20.75 -4.96
CA VAL A 40 2.26 -19.53 -5.67
C VAL A 40 1.27 -18.39 -5.41
N SER A 41 -0.03 -18.64 -5.58
CA SER A 41 -1.08 -17.61 -5.39
C SER A 41 -1.06 -17.06 -3.96
N ASP A 42 -0.99 -17.93 -2.96
CA ASP A 42 -0.97 -17.56 -1.54
C ASP A 42 0.20 -16.64 -1.19
N GLU A 43 1.41 -16.97 -1.65
CA GLU A 43 2.60 -16.14 -1.40
C GLU A 43 2.50 -14.79 -2.12
N PHE A 44 1.99 -14.75 -3.37
CA PHE A 44 1.78 -13.48 -4.08
C PHE A 44 0.76 -12.60 -3.36
N TRP A 45 -0.38 -13.14 -2.89
CA TRP A 45 -1.36 -12.37 -2.14
C TRP A 45 -0.80 -11.82 -0.83
N LYS A 46 -0.01 -12.61 -0.08
CA LYS A 46 0.66 -12.12 1.15
C LYS A 46 1.62 -10.97 0.85
N VAL A 47 2.47 -11.12 -0.17
CA VAL A 47 3.43 -10.08 -0.57
C VAL A 47 2.69 -8.82 -1.02
N LEU A 48 1.72 -8.96 -1.93
CA LEU A 48 0.94 -7.84 -2.47
C LEU A 48 0.20 -7.09 -1.37
N ASN A 49 -0.40 -7.79 -0.40
CA ASN A 49 -1.07 -7.18 0.74
C ASN A 49 -0.13 -6.27 1.54
N ILE A 50 1.05 -6.79 1.89
CA ILE A 50 2.02 -6.03 2.71
C ILE A 50 2.56 -4.84 1.92
N LEU A 51 2.96 -5.04 0.65
CA LEU A 51 3.47 -3.97 -0.21
C LEU A 51 2.42 -2.86 -0.39
N SER A 52 1.20 -3.23 -0.76
CA SER A 52 0.12 -2.27 -1.00
C SER A 52 -0.32 -1.54 0.27
N TYR A 53 -0.35 -2.21 1.43
CA TYR A 53 -0.56 -1.56 2.72
C TYR A 53 0.48 -0.45 2.97
N HIS A 54 1.76 -0.73 2.74
CA HIS A 54 2.82 0.26 2.93
C HIS A 54 2.72 1.42 1.93
N ALA A 55 2.40 1.15 0.67
CA ALA A 55 2.21 2.17 -0.36
C ALA A 55 1.01 3.10 -0.04
N VAL A 56 -0.10 2.54 0.42
CA VAL A 56 -1.28 3.31 0.85
C VAL A 56 -0.97 4.16 2.09
N LYS A 57 -0.32 3.55 3.09
CA LYS A 57 -0.01 4.22 4.35
C LYS A 57 0.91 5.42 4.16
N GLU A 58 1.84 5.34 3.22
CA GLU A 58 2.71 6.47 2.84
C GLU A 58 1.89 7.68 2.38
N LYS A 59 0.77 7.45 1.68
CA LYS A 59 -0.16 8.50 1.25
C LYS A 59 -1.06 9.02 2.38
N GLN A 60 -0.77 8.66 3.63
CA GLN A 60 -1.49 9.05 4.85
C GLN A 60 -3.02 8.79 4.78
N MET A 61 -3.42 7.76 4.03
CA MET A 61 -4.80 7.34 3.97
C MET A 61 -5.16 6.49 5.19
N ASP A 62 -6.13 6.96 5.98
CA ASP A 62 -6.81 6.11 6.95
C ASP A 62 -7.80 5.21 6.21
N ILE A 63 -7.28 4.14 5.61
CA ILE A 63 -8.12 3.00 5.31
C ILE A 63 -8.37 2.36 6.67
N GLY A 64 -9.48 2.76 7.31
CA GLY A 64 -9.93 2.20 8.57
C GLY A 64 -9.80 0.69 8.53
N VAL A 65 -9.45 0.07 9.66
CA VAL A 65 -9.19 -1.37 9.78
C VAL A 65 -10.45 -2.14 9.41
N LEU A 66 -10.67 -2.31 8.12
CA LEU A 66 -11.75 -3.10 7.59
C LEU A 66 -11.43 -4.54 7.93
N ARG A 67 -12.40 -5.24 8.52
CA ARG A 67 -12.34 -6.68 8.72
C ARG A 67 -12.52 -7.37 7.37
N CYS A 68 -11.53 -7.23 6.51
CA CYS A 68 -11.42 -7.92 5.24
C CYS A 68 -10.41 -9.06 5.38
N ASP A 69 -10.64 -10.11 4.60
CA ASP A 69 -9.64 -11.11 4.28
C ASP A 69 -8.45 -10.48 3.52
N VAL A 70 -7.34 -11.21 3.43
CA VAL A 70 -6.10 -10.73 2.80
C VAL A 70 -6.34 -10.32 1.34
N VAL A 71 -7.15 -11.09 0.58
CA VAL A 71 -7.45 -10.79 -0.82
C VAL A 71 -8.30 -9.54 -0.95
N GLY A 72 -9.41 -9.47 -0.20
CA GLY A 72 -10.29 -8.30 -0.18
C GLY A 72 -9.55 -7.02 0.20
N ALA A 73 -8.72 -7.07 1.24
CA ALA A 73 -7.88 -5.95 1.68
C ALA A 73 -6.89 -5.52 0.58
N THR A 74 -6.21 -6.48 -0.05
CA THR A 74 -5.27 -6.21 -1.14
C THR A 74 -5.98 -5.56 -2.33
N LYS A 75 -7.13 -6.10 -2.77
CA LYS A 75 -7.91 -5.51 -3.87
C LYS A 75 -8.33 -4.08 -3.56
N LEU A 76 -8.77 -3.79 -2.33
CA LEU A 76 -9.10 -2.43 -1.89
C LEU A 76 -7.88 -1.50 -1.92
N TYR A 77 -6.71 -1.96 -1.46
CA TYR A 77 -5.47 -1.18 -1.53
C TYR A 77 -5.10 -0.85 -2.98
N PHE A 78 -5.15 -1.82 -3.88
CA PHE A 78 -4.89 -1.59 -5.31
C PHE A 78 -5.90 -0.65 -5.95
N ALA A 79 -7.19 -0.73 -5.58
CA ALA A 79 -8.20 0.19 -6.06
C ALA A 79 -7.95 1.64 -5.58
N TYR A 80 -7.58 1.85 -4.31
CA TYR A 80 -7.22 3.19 -3.83
C TYR A 80 -5.82 3.66 -4.28
N LEU A 81 -5.06 2.79 -4.94
CA LEU A 81 -3.86 3.16 -5.71
C LEU A 81 -4.17 3.39 -7.21
N ASN A 82 -5.44 3.21 -7.63
CA ASN A 82 -5.92 3.35 -9.02
C ASN A 82 -5.33 2.33 -10.01
N TYR A 83 -5.12 1.09 -9.57
CA TYR A 83 -4.80 0.01 -10.50
C TYR A 83 -6.05 -0.42 -11.28
N SER A 84 -5.98 -0.44 -12.61
CA SER A 84 -7.17 -0.59 -13.47
C SER A 84 -7.35 -1.97 -14.12
N ALA A 85 -6.42 -2.91 -13.91
CA ALA A 85 -6.49 -4.22 -14.57
C ALA A 85 -7.60 -5.08 -13.95
N ILE A 86 -8.64 -5.40 -14.72
CA ILE A 86 -9.83 -6.10 -14.23
C ILE A 86 -9.54 -7.57 -13.90
N GLU A 87 -8.58 -8.17 -14.58
CA GLU A 87 -8.11 -9.56 -14.40
C GLU A 87 -7.59 -9.78 -12.98
N PHE A 88 -6.99 -8.75 -12.39
CA PHE A 88 -6.55 -8.79 -11.00
C PHE A 88 -7.73 -8.82 -10.02
N TYR A 89 -8.77 -8.02 -10.28
CA TYR A 89 -9.98 -8.01 -9.44
C TYR A 89 -10.83 -9.27 -9.60
N ALA A 90 -10.76 -9.92 -10.77
CA ALA A 90 -11.35 -11.22 -11.03
C ALA A 90 -10.55 -12.38 -10.42
N SER A 91 -9.29 -12.17 -10.01
CA SER A 91 -8.45 -13.23 -9.43
C SER A 91 -8.89 -13.54 -7.99
N GLY A 92 -9.24 -14.80 -7.71
CA GLY A 92 -9.48 -15.31 -6.36
C GLY A 92 -8.24 -15.91 -5.70
N GLN A 93 -8.34 -16.26 -4.41
CA GLN A 93 -7.26 -16.91 -3.64
C GLN A 93 -6.74 -18.19 -4.31
N HIS A 94 -7.65 -19.02 -4.84
CA HIS A 94 -7.32 -20.30 -5.48
C HIS A 94 -7.30 -20.22 -7.01
N SER A 95 -7.10 -19.03 -7.56
CA SER A 95 -7.03 -18.88 -9.02
C SER A 95 -5.81 -19.61 -9.59
N LYS A 96 -6.01 -20.32 -10.70
CA LYS A 96 -4.92 -20.99 -11.42
C LYS A 96 -4.07 -20.00 -12.23
N ASN A 97 -4.61 -18.81 -12.49
CA ASN A 97 -3.99 -17.75 -13.27
C ASN A 97 -3.26 -16.77 -12.34
N ASN A 98 -1.94 -16.94 -12.22
CA ASN A 98 -1.11 -16.11 -11.34
C ASN A 98 -0.47 -14.92 -12.07
N ARG A 99 -0.58 -14.85 -13.40
CA ARG A 99 0.00 -13.76 -14.20
C ARG A 99 -0.57 -12.38 -13.84
N PRO A 100 -1.89 -12.19 -13.60
CA PRO A 100 -2.41 -10.91 -13.13
C PRO A 100 -1.80 -10.44 -11.80
N LEU A 101 -1.49 -11.37 -10.88
CA LEU A 101 -0.82 -11.07 -9.62
C LEU A 101 0.63 -10.62 -9.84
N LEU A 102 1.34 -11.27 -10.75
CA LEU A 102 2.70 -10.88 -11.14
C LEU A 102 2.73 -9.50 -11.82
N LEU A 103 1.75 -9.20 -12.68
CA LEU A 103 1.61 -7.89 -13.30
C LEU A 103 1.30 -6.80 -12.27
N ALA A 104 0.37 -7.06 -11.34
CA ALA A 104 0.07 -6.16 -10.24
C ALA A 104 1.31 -5.92 -9.34
N PHE A 105 2.09 -6.97 -9.11
CA PHE A 105 3.35 -6.91 -8.38
C PHE A 105 4.38 -6.00 -9.09
N ALA A 106 4.59 -6.17 -10.39
CA ALA A 106 5.51 -5.31 -11.14
C ALA A 106 5.00 -3.86 -11.19
N TRP A 107 3.70 -3.66 -11.33
CA TRP A 107 3.08 -2.34 -11.34
C TRP A 107 3.30 -1.59 -10.01
N ILE A 108 3.09 -2.25 -8.86
CA ILE A 108 3.28 -1.58 -7.56
C ILE A 108 4.76 -1.25 -7.30
N LEU A 109 5.68 -2.12 -7.75
CA LEU A 109 7.11 -1.82 -7.70
C LEU A 109 7.45 -0.57 -8.53
N GLY A 110 7.03 -0.53 -9.79
CA GLY A 110 7.40 0.54 -10.72
C GLY A 110 6.71 1.87 -10.45
N THR A 111 5.48 1.87 -9.92
CA THR A 111 4.68 3.11 -9.76
C THR A 111 4.69 3.68 -8.36
N GLN A 112 4.81 2.86 -7.32
CA GLN A 112 4.68 3.32 -5.92
C GLN A 112 6.01 3.35 -5.16
N ASN A 113 7.12 2.95 -5.79
CA ASN A 113 8.45 2.90 -5.16
C ASN A 113 8.43 2.20 -3.77
N VAL A 114 7.66 1.11 -3.69
CA VAL A 114 7.28 0.49 -2.42
C VAL A 114 8.49 -0.11 -1.68
N LEU A 115 9.51 -0.57 -2.39
CA LEU A 115 10.73 -1.09 -1.77
C LEU A 115 11.54 0.02 -1.11
N ASN A 116 11.63 1.22 -1.68
CA ASN A 116 12.27 2.36 -1.00
C ASN A 116 11.47 2.76 0.24
N ILE A 117 10.13 2.81 0.14
CA ILE A 117 9.25 3.13 1.27
C ILE A 117 9.50 2.16 2.44
N ILE A 118 9.48 0.86 2.18
CA ILE A 118 9.67 -0.16 3.22
C ILE A 118 11.10 -0.13 3.76
N THR A 119 12.11 0.01 2.90
CA THR A 119 13.51 0.13 3.33
C THR A 119 13.67 1.32 4.26
N ARG A 120 13.12 2.48 3.91
CA ARG A 120 13.12 3.67 4.77
C ARG A 120 12.40 3.44 6.10
N ILE A 121 11.22 2.80 6.09
CA ILE A 121 10.49 2.46 7.32
C ILE A 121 11.32 1.55 8.23
N ASN A 122 11.98 0.54 7.66
CA ASN A 122 12.84 -0.38 8.41
C ASN A 122 14.07 0.34 8.97
N LEU A 123 14.67 1.24 8.20
CA LEU A 123 15.76 2.10 8.66
C LEU A 123 15.31 3.01 9.80
N THR A 124 14.19 3.72 9.68
CA THR A 124 13.66 4.60 10.74
C THR A 124 13.36 3.85 12.03
N LYS A 125 12.88 2.60 11.95
CA LYS A 125 12.63 1.74 13.12
C LYS A 125 13.90 1.15 13.73
N SER A 126 14.96 1.01 12.94
CA SER A 126 16.25 0.49 13.38
C SER A 126 16.98 1.45 14.33
N GLN A 127 18.04 0.95 14.96
CA GLN A 127 18.88 1.75 15.84
C GLN A 127 19.55 2.91 15.11
N LEU A 128 20.00 2.70 13.86
CA LEU A 128 20.54 3.76 13.00
C LEU A 128 19.52 4.88 12.76
N GLY A 129 18.25 4.51 12.52
CA GLY A 129 17.18 5.48 12.33
C GLY A 129 16.82 6.28 13.58
N ARG A 130 16.99 5.73 14.78
CA ARG A 130 16.69 6.43 16.06
C ARG A 130 17.62 7.60 16.32
N GLU A 131 18.83 7.57 15.78
CA GLU A 131 19.76 8.69 15.88
C GLU A 131 19.21 9.90 15.12
N CYS A 132 18.71 9.67 13.90
CA CYS A 132 18.23 10.73 13.01
C CYS A 132 16.72 11.02 13.08
N SER A 133 15.91 10.10 13.63
CA SER A 133 14.45 10.20 13.60
C SER A 133 13.85 10.42 14.98
N TYR A 134 12.88 11.32 15.03
CA TYR A 134 11.91 11.36 16.11
C TYR A 134 11.08 10.08 16.04
N SER A 135 11.37 9.13 16.93
CA SER A 135 10.43 8.05 17.21
C SER A 135 9.22 8.68 17.91
N LEU A 136 8.25 9.12 17.12
CA LEU A 136 6.89 9.32 17.59
C LEU A 136 6.31 7.90 17.80
N ASN A 137 6.87 7.18 18.77
CA ASN A 137 6.22 6.00 19.32
C ASN A 137 4.79 6.42 19.58
N LYS A 138 3.83 5.65 19.05
CA LYS A 138 2.39 5.87 19.22
C LYS A 138 2.13 6.16 20.69
N LEU A 139 2.13 7.45 21.05
CA LEU A 139 1.59 7.89 22.32
C LEU A 139 0.11 7.63 22.12
N GLN A 140 -0.39 6.54 22.70
CA GLN A 140 -1.82 6.37 22.86
C GLN A 140 -2.29 7.67 23.51
N LYS A 141 -2.95 8.52 22.73
CA LYS A 141 -3.65 9.69 23.25
C LYS A 141 -4.71 9.10 24.16
N LYS A 142 -4.39 8.93 25.45
CA LYS A 142 -5.41 8.82 26.47
C LYS A 142 -6.15 10.15 26.38
N GLY A 143 -7.35 10.09 25.80
CA GLY A 143 -8.26 11.23 25.73
C GLY A 143 -8.42 11.74 27.15
N THR A 144 -7.70 12.80 27.47
CA THR A 144 -7.79 13.43 28.77
C THR A 144 -9.12 14.16 28.73
N LYS A 145 -10.10 13.73 29.53
CA LYS A 145 -11.38 14.44 29.62
C LYS A 145 -11.10 15.79 30.25
N TYR A 146 -11.12 16.84 29.44
CA TYR A 146 -11.01 18.21 29.93
C TYR A 146 -12.39 18.66 30.42
N SER A 147 -12.47 19.13 31.66
CA SER A 147 -13.64 19.86 32.16
C SER A 147 -13.67 21.23 31.47
N ILE A 148 -14.68 21.48 30.64
CA ILE A 148 -14.84 22.77 29.95
C ILE A 148 -15.29 23.82 30.99
N PRO A 149 -14.57 24.94 31.18
CA PRO A 149 -15.01 26.01 32.06
C PRO A 149 -16.35 26.61 31.59
N LEU A 150 -17.26 26.89 32.52
CA LEU A 150 -18.63 27.34 32.22
C LEU A 150 -18.75 28.78 31.68
N SER A 151 -17.77 29.66 31.90
CA SER A 151 -17.81 31.06 31.42
C SER A 151 -16.87 31.30 30.23
N LEU A 152 -17.30 32.19 29.32
CA LEU A 152 -16.52 32.58 28.14
C LEU A 152 -15.13 33.12 28.51
N THR A 153 -15.04 33.96 29.55
CA THR A 153 -13.77 34.50 30.04
C THR A 153 -12.84 33.41 30.59
N ALA A 154 -13.40 32.43 31.32
CA ALA A 154 -12.63 31.29 31.82
C ALA A 154 -12.15 30.37 30.69
N GLN A 155 -12.96 30.20 29.63
CA GLN A 155 -12.56 29.46 28.43
C GLN A 155 -11.44 30.17 27.66
N ILE A 156 -11.51 31.49 27.49
CA ILE A 156 -10.46 32.29 26.85
C ILE A 156 -9.16 32.21 27.65
N ASN A 157 -9.22 32.41 28.97
CA ASN A 157 -8.05 32.32 29.84
C ASN A 157 -7.43 30.91 29.85
N HIS A 158 -8.27 29.87 29.84
CA HIS A 158 -7.81 28.49 29.74
C HIS A 158 -7.16 28.20 28.37
N ALA A 159 -7.71 28.71 27.28
CA ALA A 159 -7.12 28.60 25.95
C ALA A 159 -5.76 29.31 25.87
N LEU A 160 -5.65 30.52 26.44
CA LEU A 160 -4.38 31.26 26.53
C LEU A 160 -3.34 30.51 27.37
N TYR A 161 -3.75 29.92 28.50
CA TYR A 161 -2.88 29.08 29.32
C TYR A 161 -2.39 27.85 28.55
N LEU A 162 -3.29 27.12 27.89
CA LEU A 162 -2.93 25.95 27.08
C LEU A 162 -1.99 26.35 25.93
N ASN A 163 -2.25 27.46 25.26
CA ASN A 163 -1.38 27.98 24.21
C ASN A 163 0.01 28.31 24.77
N GLY A 164 0.09 28.97 25.92
CA GLY A 164 1.35 29.24 26.62
C GLY A 164 2.11 27.96 26.97
N LYS A 165 1.41 26.95 27.49
CA LYS A 165 2.00 25.64 27.82
C LYS A 165 2.49 24.91 26.57
N VAL A 166 1.72 24.92 25.48
CA VAL A 166 2.12 24.33 24.20
C VAL A 166 3.37 25.03 23.65
N ASN A 167 3.40 26.36 23.66
CA ASN A 167 4.55 27.14 23.18
C ASN A 167 5.80 26.90 24.02
N TYR A 168 5.66 26.83 25.35
CA TYR A 168 6.76 26.47 26.24
C TYR A 168 7.30 25.08 25.92
N ASN A 169 6.41 24.07 25.79
CA ASN A 169 6.82 22.71 25.46
C ASN A 169 7.48 22.62 24.08
N ILE A 170 6.98 23.35 23.08
CA ILE A 170 7.59 23.40 21.74
C ILE A 170 9.00 23.98 21.83
N LYS A 171 9.18 25.05 22.61
CA LYS A 171 10.49 25.66 22.84
C LYS A 171 11.45 24.69 23.52
N GLU A 172 11.02 24.06 24.63
CA GLU A 172 11.82 23.05 25.34
C GLU A 172 12.21 21.88 24.43
N ILE A 173 11.27 21.36 23.63
CA ILE A 173 11.55 20.32 22.63
C ILE A 173 12.62 20.82 21.66
N SER A 174 12.51 22.05 21.14
CA SER A 174 13.48 22.60 20.19
C SER A 174 14.89 22.76 20.79
N GLU A 175 14.98 23.14 22.06
CA GLU A 175 16.25 23.24 22.79
C GLU A 175 16.88 21.86 22.98
N LEU A 176 16.09 20.85 23.38
CA LEU A 176 16.53 19.47 23.50
C LEU A 176 16.97 18.88 22.14
N VAL A 177 16.31 19.23 21.03
CA VAL A 177 16.76 18.85 19.68
C VAL A 177 18.12 19.43 19.38
N SER A 178 18.28 20.74 19.62
CA SER A 178 19.53 21.45 19.35
C SER A 178 20.68 20.84 20.15
N GLU A 179 20.45 20.54 21.44
CA GLU A 179 21.43 19.88 22.28
C GLU A 179 21.75 18.46 21.80
N LYS A 180 20.74 17.65 21.45
CA LYS A 180 20.95 16.32 20.87
C LYS A 180 21.82 16.40 19.62
N ILE A 181 21.51 17.30 18.69
CA ILE A 181 22.29 17.50 17.45
C ILE A 181 23.74 17.87 17.78
N LYS A 182 23.95 18.79 18.72
CA LYS A 182 25.29 19.22 19.13
C LYS A 182 26.10 18.06 19.74
N LEU A 183 25.49 17.24 20.58
CA LEU A 183 26.15 16.08 21.20
C LEU A 183 26.42 14.97 20.18
N THR A 184 25.47 14.67 19.30
CA THR A 184 25.64 13.71 18.20
C THR A 184 26.77 14.15 17.26
N ALA A 185 26.82 15.43 16.88
CA ALA A 185 27.90 15.97 16.05
C ALA A 185 29.28 15.83 16.71
N LYS A 186 29.38 16.03 18.03
CA LYS A 186 30.63 15.80 18.77
C LYS A 186 31.06 14.34 18.72
N ALA A 187 30.14 13.39 18.85
CA ALA A 187 30.45 11.96 18.75
C ALA A 187 30.95 11.57 17.34
N HIS A 188 30.30 12.06 16.28
CA HIS A 188 30.76 11.85 14.92
C HIS A 188 32.14 12.49 14.65
N ALA A 189 32.36 13.73 15.10
CA ALA A 189 33.64 14.40 14.95
C ALA A 189 34.78 13.68 15.69
N ALA A 190 34.49 13.15 16.89
CA ALA A 190 35.48 12.41 17.69
C ALA A 190 35.82 11.02 17.11
N THR A 191 34.98 10.47 16.23
CA THR A 191 35.15 9.13 15.65
C THR A 191 35.54 9.17 14.18
N ILE A 192 35.70 10.37 13.61
CA ILE A 192 36.06 10.55 12.21
C ILE A 192 37.46 9.97 11.94
N ASN A 193 37.60 9.19 10.88
CA ASN A 193 38.86 8.52 10.47
C ASN A 193 39.50 7.61 11.54
N VAL A 194 38.80 7.28 12.63
CA VAL A 194 39.30 6.31 13.60
C VAL A 194 39.24 4.92 12.97
N SER A 195 40.37 4.22 12.95
CA SER A 195 40.50 2.87 12.39
C SER A 195 40.09 2.76 10.91
N GLY A 196 40.23 3.84 10.13
CA GLY A 196 39.90 3.86 8.69
C GLY A 196 38.39 3.90 8.39
N LEU A 197 37.53 4.11 9.39
CA LEU A 197 36.10 4.29 9.20
C LEU A 197 35.76 5.77 8.99
N PRO A 198 34.72 6.11 8.19
CA PRO A 198 34.32 7.50 7.97
C PRO A 198 33.99 8.22 9.26
N HIS A 199 33.10 7.65 10.08
CA HIS A 199 32.81 8.00 11.46
C HIS A 199 31.99 6.86 12.08
N LEU A 200 31.81 6.87 13.40
CA LEU A 200 30.85 6.00 14.08
C LEU A 200 29.60 6.78 14.44
N SER A 201 28.47 6.07 14.45
CA SER A 201 27.22 6.53 15.02
C SER A 201 27.30 6.61 16.56
N VAL A 202 26.37 7.30 17.21
CA VAL A 202 26.39 7.41 18.69
C VAL A 202 26.20 6.03 19.33
N SER A 203 25.28 5.23 18.78
CA SER A 203 25.03 3.86 19.24
C SER A 203 26.21 2.93 18.97
N GLU A 204 26.87 3.05 17.81
CA GLU A 204 28.08 2.30 17.49
C GLU A 204 29.23 2.66 18.44
N ALA A 205 29.48 3.95 18.68
CA ALA A 205 30.52 4.41 19.60
C ALA A 205 30.27 3.93 21.04
N ALA A 206 29.01 3.96 21.49
CA ALA A 206 28.61 3.46 22.80
C ALA A 206 28.82 1.94 22.91
N LEU A 207 28.47 1.18 21.87
CA LEU A 207 28.68 -0.27 21.80
C LEU A 207 30.17 -0.62 21.86
N VAL A 208 31.00 0.03 21.06
CA VAL A 208 32.45 -0.18 21.05
C VAL A 208 33.06 0.12 22.41
N LYS A 209 32.67 1.24 23.03
CA LYS A 209 33.11 1.61 24.38
C LYS A 209 32.71 0.56 25.41
N HIS A 210 31.47 0.08 25.35
CA HIS A 210 30.97 -0.94 26.28
C HIS A 210 31.76 -2.24 26.14
N ILE A 211 31.90 -2.76 24.92
CA ILE A 211 32.66 -4.00 24.64
C ILE A 211 34.12 -3.86 25.10
N SER A 212 34.75 -2.71 24.84
CA SER A 212 36.13 -2.45 25.26
C SER A 212 36.30 -2.36 26.78
N ALA A 213 35.27 -1.95 27.52
CA ALA A 213 35.35 -1.81 28.98
C ALA A 213 35.09 -3.13 29.70
N THR A 214 34.18 -3.97 29.20
CA THR A 214 33.76 -5.22 29.85
C THR A 214 34.45 -6.46 29.31
N ASN A 215 35.15 -6.36 28.17
CA ASN A 215 35.81 -7.47 27.45
C ASN A 215 34.89 -8.69 27.20
N THR A 216 33.56 -8.51 27.29
CA THR A 216 32.57 -9.57 27.16
C THR A 216 31.33 -9.05 26.42
N LEU A 217 30.80 -9.87 25.51
CA LEU A 217 29.60 -9.53 24.75
C LEU A 217 28.35 -9.93 25.52
N SER A 218 27.59 -8.95 26.02
CA SER A 218 26.30 -9.21 26.65
C SER A 218 25.30 -9.78 25.63
N VAL A 219 24.23 -10.40 26.12
CA VAL A 219 23.13 -10.88 25.27
C VAL A 219 22.52 -9.73 24.46
N GLN A 220 22.43 -8.54 25.06
CA GLN A 220 21.90 -7.35 24.41
C GLN A 220 22.82 -6.83 23.31
N ASP A 221 24.14 -6.86 23.51
CA ASP A 221 25.12 -6.45 22.50
C ASP A 221 25.08 -7.40 21.28
N LYS A 222 24.99 -8.71 21.53
CA LYS A 222 24.84 -9.70 20.45
C LYS A 222 23.56 -9.47 19.65
N LYS A 223 22.45 -9.13 20.31
CA LYS A 223 21.19 -8.78 19.63
C LYS A 223 21.36 -7.50 18.82
N HIS A 224 22.00 -6.48 19.38
CA HIS A 224 22.24 -5.21 18.71
C HIS A 224 23.10 -5.37 17.44
N ILE A 225 24.20 -6.14 17.52
CA ILE A 225 25.05 -6.44 16.35
C ILE A 225 24.25 -7.18 15.27
N LYS A 226 23.40 -8.14 15.65
CA LYS A 226 22.52 -8.84 14.71
C LYS A 226 21.53 -7.90 14.00
N GLU A 227 20.95 -6.95 14.73
CA GLU A 227 20.07 -5.91 14.16
C GLU A 227 20.83 -5.02 13.16
N LEU A 228 22.03 -4.55 13.51
CA LEU A 228 22.88 -3.76 12.62
C LEU A 228 23.25 -4.53 11.36
N HIS A 229 23.67 -5.78 11.50
CA HIS A 229 24.01 -6.65 10.37
C HIS A 229 22.81 -6.90 9.44
N ALA A 230 21.62 -7.11 10.00
CA ALA A 230 20.40 -7.27 9.19
C ALA A 230 20.09 -6.02 8.37
N ILE A 231 20.25 -4.83 8.94
CA ILE A 231 20.03 -3.55 8.26
C ILE A 231 21.12 -3.27 7.22
N ALA A 232 22.38 -3.53 7.54
CA ALA A 232 23.49 -3.41 6.58
C ALA A 232 23.27 -4.31 5.36
N ASN A 233 22.84 -5.56 5.57
CA ASN A 233 22.49 -6.48 4.49
C ASN A 233 21.30 -5.97 3.67
N LEU A 234 20.25 -5.45 4.32
CA LEU A 234 19.12 -4.86 3.60
C LEU A 234 19.57 -3.69 2.71
N LEU A 235 20.44 -2.80 3.21
CA LEU A 235 20.97 -1.67 2.45
C LEU A 235 21.83 -2.10 1.25
N ASP A 236 22.73 -3.07 1.44
CA ASP A 236 23.55 -3.60 0.37
C ASP A 236 22.70 -4.25 -0.73
N ILE A 237 21.73 -5.08 -0.34
CA ILE A 237 20.80 -5.72 -1.29
C ILE A 237 19.93 -4.67 -1.98
N HIS A 238 19.48 -3.65 -1.26
CA HIS A 238 18.71 -2.54 -1.84
C HIS A 238 19.51 -1.80 -2.91
N MET A 239 20.76 -1.42 -2.61
CA MET A 239 21.65 -0.78 -3.57
C MET A 239 21.89 -1.65 -4.80
N LYS A 240 22.12 -2.97 -4.60
CA LYS A 240 22.29 -3.92 -5.71
C LYS A 240 21.03 -4.03 -6.55
N TRP A 241 19.85 -4.07 -5.92
CA TRP A 241 18.56 -4.11 -6.62
C TRP A 241 18.37 -2.86 -7.47
N SER A 242 18.55 -1.65 -6.93
CA SER A 242 18.38 -0.40 -7.68
C SER A 242 19.26 -0.35 -8.94
N LYS A 243 20.46 -0.94 -8.91
CA LYS A 243 21.33 -1.01 -10.10
C LYS A 243 20.82 -1.98 -11.17
N LYS A 244 20.06 -3.00 -10.80
CA LYS A 244 19.59 -4.09 -11.69
C LYS A 244 18.08 -4.08 -11.95
N GLU A 245 17.35 -3.12 -11.40
CA GLU A 245 15.89 -3.01 -11.50
C GLU A 245 15.40 -2.98 -12.94
N HIS A 246 16.10 -2.28 -13.84
CA HIS A 246 15.77 -2.22 -15.27
C HIS A 246 15.69 -3.62 -15.91
N VAL A 247 16.58 -4.55 -15.55
CA VAL A 247 16.61 -5.92 -16.09
C VAL A 247 15.34 -6.69 -15.69
N PHE A 248 14.81 -6.45 -14.49
CA PHE A 248 13.53 -7.03 -14.08
C PHE A 248 12.38 -6.49 -14.94
N PHE A 249 12.34 -5.18 -15.19
CA PHE A 249 11.29 -4.59 -16.00
C PHE A 249 11.38 -4.99 -17.48
N GLU A 250 12.59 -5.14 -18.03
CA GLU A 250 12.78 -5.73 -19.37
C GLU A 250 12.22 -7.16 -19.44
N TRP A 251 12.44 -7.98 -18.41
CA TRP A 251 11.83 -9.30 -18.36
C TRP A 251 10.30 -9.23 -18.21
N MET A 252 9.76 -8.26 -17.47
CA MET A 252 8.32 -8.07 -17.33
C MET A 252 7.64 -7.71 -18.65
N VAL A 253 8.33 -7.07 -19.61
CA VAL A 253 7.80 -6.88 -20.98
C VAL A 253 7.44 -8.23 -21.60
N THR A 254 8.30 -9.25 -21.45
CA THR A 254 8.00 -10.60 -21.94
C THR A 254 6.84 -11.26 -21.21
N VAL A 255 6.53 -10.86 -19.97
CA VAL A 255 5.36 -11.35 -19.22
C VAL A 255 4.08 -10.69 -19.75
N VAL A 256 4.15 -9.40 -20.11
CA VAL A 256 3.04 -8.67 -20.74
C VAL A 256 2.73 -9.23 -22.12
N GLU A 257 3.74 -9.53 -22.94
CA GLU A 257 3.55 -10.18 -24.24
C GLU A 257 2.84 -11.53 -24.11
N GLU A 258 3.27 -12.36 -23.15
CA GLU A 258 2.61 -13.64 -22.87
C GLU A 258 1.19 -13.46 -22.29
N HIS A 259 0.95 -12.37 -21.55
CA HIS A 259 -0.39 -12.03 -21.08
C HIS A 259 -1.32 -11.68 -22.24
N ASN A 260 -0.88 -10.81 -23.14
CA ASN A 260 -1.68 -10.36 -24.28
C ASN A 260 -2.02 -11.52 -25.21
N LYS A 261 -1.06 -12.41 -25.51
CA LYS A 261 -1.31 -13.64 -26.29
C LYS A 261 -2.39 -14.52 -25.66
N SER A 262 -2.44 -14.61 -24.33
CA SER A 262 -3.48 -15.38 -23.64
C SER A 262 -4.82 -14.65 -23.58
N LEU A 263 -4.83 -13.32 -23.54
CA LEU A 263 -6.02 -12.50 -23.38
C LEU A 263 -6.96 -12.61 -24.60
N ASP A 264 -6.37 -12.67 -25.80
CA ASP A 264 -7.11 -12.87 -27.07
C ASP A 264 -7.91 -14.19 -27.09
N SER A 265 -7.55 -15.15 -26.22
CA SER A 265 -8.26 -16.42 -26.05
C SER A 265 -9.12 -16.51 -24.76
N SER A 266 -8.96 -15.59 -23.79
CA SER A 266 -9.41 -15.79 -22.40
C SER A 266 -10.41 -14.77 -21.86
N LEU A 267 -10.95 -13.84 -22.67
CA LEU A 267 -11.99 -12.90 -22.20
C LEU A 267 -13.26 -13.60 -21.69
N GLN A 268 -13.49 -14.86 -22.08
CA GLN A 268 -14.59 -15.70 -21.59
C GLN A 268 -14.30 -16.37 -20.23
N ASP A 269 -13.04 -16.39 -19.77
CA ASP A 269 -12.59 -17.06 -18.54
C ASP A 269 -12.47 -16.12 -17.32
N ILE A 270 -12.94 -14.87 -17.44
CA ILE A 270 -12.95 -13.92 -16.31
C ILE A 270 -14.02 -14.34 -15.30
N ASP A 271 -13.61 -14.54 -14.04
CA ASP A 271 -14.53 -14.80 -12.95
C ASP A 271 -15.28 -13.51 -12.53
N TRP A 272 -16.39 -13.26 -13.21
CA TRP A 272 -17.27 -12.12 -12.94
C TRP A 272 -17.92 -12.19 -11.55
N ASN A 273 -17.99 -13.36 -10.92
CA ASN A 273 -18.50 -13.49 -9.55
C ASN A 273 -17.51 -12.85 -8.55
N GLU A 274 -16.21 -13.06 -8.73
CA GLU A 274 -15.18 -12.39 -7.92
C GLU A 274 -15.18 -10.87 -8.13
N VAL A 275 -15.38 -10.40 -9.36
CA VAL A 275 -15.55 -8.97 -9.65
C VAL A 275 -16.79 -8.42 -8.94
N SER A 276 -17.93 -9.10 -9.01
CA SER A 276 -19.17 -8.70 -8.35
C SER A 276 -19.03 -8.63 -6.82
N LYS A 277 -18.33 -9.62 -6.21
CA LYS A 277 -17.98 -9.60 -4.78
C LYS A 277 -17.13 -8.38 -4.44
N PHE A 278 -16.12 -8.07 -5.26
CA PHE A 278 -15.28 -6.91 -5.04
C PHE A 278 -16.05 -5.58 -5.19
N VAL A 279 -16.92 -5.46 -6.19
CA VAL A 279 -17.79 -4.28 -6.36
C VAL A 279 -18.71 -4.11 -5.15
N SER A 280 -19.28 -5.20 -4.65
CA SER A 280 -20.12 -5.18 -3.43
C SER A 280 -19.33 -4.74 -2.21
N LEU A 281 -18.09 -5.24 -2.07
CA LEU A 281 -17.15 -4.81 -1.03
C LEU A 281 -16.85 -3.31 -1.13
N LEU A 282 -16.55 -2.82 -2.34
CA LEU A 282 -16.26 -1.42 -2.59
C LEU A 282 -17.46 -0.52 -2.24
N LYS A 283 -18.67 -0.89 -2.68
CA LYS A 283 -19.92 -0.17 -2.36
C LYS A 283 -20.11 -0.03 -0.84
N ARG A 284 -19.93 -1.13 -0.10
CA ARG A 284 -20.01 -1.12 1.37
C ARG A 284 -18.98 -0.18 1.99
N VAL A 285 -17.72 -0.25 1.56
CA VAL A 285 -16.65 0.62 2.07
C VAL A 285 -16.93 2.09 1.80
N THR A 286 -17.42 2.41 0.59
CA THR A 286 -17.79 3.79 0.25
C THR A 286 -18.95 4.26 1.11
N GLN A 287 -19.98 3.45 1.28
CA GLN A 287 -21.15 3.79 2.09
C GLN A 287 -20.78 4.02 3.56
N GLU A 288 -20.00 3.12 4.17
CA GLU A 288 -19.53 3.27 5.55
C GLU A 288 -18.73 4.57 5.74
N ARG A 289 -17.90 4.94 4.76
CA ARG A 289 -17.18 6.21 4.79
C ARG A 289 -18.11 7.41 4.67
N PHE A 290 -19.08 7.39 3.76
CA PHE A 290 -20.06 8.46 3.64
C PHE A 290 -20.89 8.63 4.92
N GLU A 291 -21.35 7.54 5.54
CA GLU A 291 -22.08 7.59 6.81
C GLU A 291 -21.22 8.09 7.98
N SER A 292 -19.92 7.81 7.98
CA SER A 292 -18.99 8.35 8.98
C SER A 292 -18.80 9.86 8.85
N LEU A 293 -18.82 10.38 7.62
CA LEU A 293 -18.71 11.80 7.31
C LEU A 293 -20.00 12.56 7.69
N THR A 294 -21.17 12.02 7.36
CA THR A 294 -22.45 12.66 7.71
C THR A 294 -22.69 12.70 9.23
N LYS A 295 -22.18 11.72 9.97
CA LYS A 295 -22.23 11.73 11.45
C LYS A 295 -21.26 12.74 12.09
N THR A 296 -20.14 13.06 11.43
CA THR A 296 -19.15 14.03 11.97
C THR A 296 -19.51 15.49 11.69
N ASP A 297 -20.38 15.78 10.72
CA ASP A 297 -20.82 17.15 10.38
C ASP A 297 -21.95 17.71 11.28
N SER A 298 -22.43 16.96 12.27
CA SER A 298 -23.41 17.47 13.25
C SER A 298 -22.80 18.24 14.44
N GLY A 299 -21.47 18.46 14.44
CA GLY A 299 -20.76 19.16 15.51
C GLY A 299 -19.78 20.21 14.99
N ASN A 300 -20.23 21.47 14.99
CA ASN A 300 -19.45 22.72 14.89
C ASN A 300 -18.39 22.80 13.77
N SER A 301 -18.81 23.40 12.65
CA SER A 301 -17.94 23.91 11.61
C SER A 301 -16.96 24.97 12.13
N GLN A 302 -15.66 24.67 12.14
CA GLN A 302 -14.63 25.70 11.99
C GLN A 302 -13.76 25.38 10.78
N ASN A 303 -13.72 26.33 9.86
CA ASN A 303 -12.98 26.31 8.61
C ASN A 303 -11.49 26.06 8.84
N TYR A 304 -11.03 24.83 8.58
CA TYR A 304 -9.66 24.58 8.15
C TYR A 304 -9.71 24.13 6.70
N LYS A 305 -9.11 24.96 5.83
CA LYS A 305 -8.97 24.71 4.41
C LYS A 305 -7.86 23.67 4.22
N PRO A 306 -8.14 22.41 3.85
CA PRO A 306 -7.08 21.47 3.52
C PRO A 306 -6.60 21.83 2.12
N GLN A 307 -5.33 22.17 2.01
CA GLN A 307 -4.66 22.38 0.73
C GLN A 307 -4.38 21.01 0.11
N CYS A 308 -5.42 20.38 -0.43
CA CYS A 308 -5.32 19.19 -1.25
C CYS A 308 -5.88 19.51 -2.63
N VAL A 309 -4.98 19.73 -3.59
CA VAL A 309 -5.32 19.97 -4.99
C VAL A 309 -5.60 18.63 -5.65
N SER A 310 -6.74 18.01 -5.34
CA SER A 310 -7.32 16.96 -6.17
C SER A 310 -8.30 17.63 -7.14
N ARG A 311 -8.17 17.33 -8.44
CA ARG A 311 -9.03 17.86 -9.52
C ARG A 311 -10.52 17.50 -9.35
N LEU A 312 -10.86 16.66 -8.37
CA LEU A 312 -12.22 16.29 -7.98
C LEU A 312 -12.84 17.21 -6.92
N LEU A 313 -12.07 18.10 -6.27
CA LEU A 313 -12.58 19.06 -5.27
C LEU A 313 -12.98 20.41 -5.89
N ARG A 314 -13.70 20.37 -7.01
CA ARG A 314 -14.60 21.47 -7.41
C ARG A 314 -16.02 20.94 -7.48
N PHE A 315 -16.55 20.47 -6.36
CA PHE A 315 -18.00 20.41 -6.24
C PHE A 315 -18.38 20.70 -4.79
N LYS A 316 -18.70 21.97 -4.55
CA LYS A 316 -19.47 22.40 -3.38
C LYS A 316 -20.92 22.51 -3.88
N GLY A 317 -21.45 21.39 -4.36
CA GLY A 317 -22.82 21.25 -4.82
C GLY A 317 -23.65 20.67 -3.70
N ASP A 318 -24.84 21.23 -3.53
CA ASP A 318 -25.87 20.80 -2.57
C ASP A 318 -26.09 19.29 -2.68
N GLY A 319 -26.38 18.59 -1.57
CA GLY A 319 -26.60 17.13 -1.58
C GLY A 319 -27.65 16.66 -2.60
N THR A 320 -28.56 17.57 -2.96
CA THR A 320 -29.59 17.45 -3.98
C THR A 320 -29.04 17.28 -5.40
N GLU A 321 -27.91 17.90 -5.76
CA GLU A 321 -27.30 17.71 -7.09
C GLU A 321 -26.68 16.32 -7.23
N VAL A 322 -26.06 15.80 -6.17
CA VAL A 322 -25.44 14.46 -6.21
C VAL A 322 -26.51 13.37 -6.33
N GLU A 323 -27.65 13.51 -5.64
CA GLU A 323 -28.79 12.62 -5.81
C GLU A 323 -29.42 12.71 -7.21
N ASN A 324 -29.48 13.91 -7.81
CA ASN A 324 -29.93 14.09 -9.19
C ASN A 324 -28.98 13.40 -10.20
N TRP A 325 -27.66 13.49 -10.00
CA TRP A 325 -26.69 12.79 -10.85
C TRP A 325 -26.76 11.26 -10.70
N LEU A 326 -26.97 10.76 -9.48
CA LEU A 326 -27.14 9.31 -9.24
C LEU A 326 -28.43 8.78 -9.85
N THR A 327 -29.52 9.56 -9.81
CA THR A 327 -30.77 9.19 -10.46
C THR A 327 -30.63 9.23 -11.99
N GLU A 328 -29.94 10.22 -12.55
CA GLU A 328 -29.65 10.33 -13.99
C GLU A 328 -28.76 9.17 -14.50
N LEU A 329 -27.73 8.78 -13.74
CA LEU A 329 -26.92 7.60 -14.07
C LEU A 329 -27.74 6.30 -13.98
N THR A 330 -28.65 6.21 -13.01
CA THR A 330 -29.51 5.02 -12.86
C THR A 330 -30.53 4.92 -13.98
N THR A 331 -31.08 6.04 -14.45
CA THR A 331 -32.03 6.06 -15.58
C THR A 331 -31.34 5.75 -16.91
N GLU A 332 -30.13 6.27 -17.16
CA GLU A 332 -29.39 5.94 -18.38
C GLU A 332 -28.99 4.45 -18.42
N LEU A 333 -28.56 3.89 -17.27
CA LEU A 333 -28.24 2.46 -17.16
C LEU A 333 -29.48 1.57 -17.42
N ASN A 334 -30.64 1.94 -16.89
CA ASN A 334 -31.88 1.21 -17.11
C ASN A 334 -32.34 1.29 -18.57
N LYS A 335 -32.18 2.45 -19.22
CA LYS A 335 -32.49 2.65 -20.65
C LYS A 335 -31.57 1.82 -21.55
N GLU A 336 -30.28 1.76 -21.23
CA GLU A 336 -29.30 0.97 -21.98
C GLU A 336 -29.56 -0.54 -21.82
N THR A 337 -29.95 -0.97 -20.62
CA THR A 337 -30.37 -2.35 -20.33
C THR A 337 -31.65 -2.72 -21.09
N GLY A 338 -32.63 -1.80 -21.16
CA GLY A 338 -33.85 -1.98 -21.95
C GLY A 338 -33.57 -2.12 -23.45
N ASN A 339 -32.69 -1.28 -24.00
CA ASN A 339 -32.27 -1.35 -25.40
C ASN A 339 -31.58 -2.69 -25.74
N LEU A 340 -30.81 -3.27 -24.81
CA LEU A 340 -30.19 -4.58 -24.98
C LEU A 340 -31.23 -5.72 -25.01
N ILE A 341 -32.25 -5.64 -24.16
CA ILE A 341 -33.35 -6.62 -24.13
C ILE A 341 -34.15 -6.57 -25.46
N GLU A 342 -34.47 -5.37 -25.95
CA GLU A 342 -35.19 -5.20 -27.22
C GLU A 342 -34.37 -5.72 -28.42
N ARG A 343 -33.05 -5.44 -28.44
CA ARG A 343 -32.14 -6.00 -29.46
C ARG A 343 -32.09 -7.52 -29.41
N LYS A 344 -32.08 -8.11 -28.21
CA LYS A 344 -32.11 -9.56 -28.01
C LYS A 344 -33.41 -10.19 -28.53
N GLU A 345 -34.56 -9.58 -28.25
CA GLU A 345 -35.85 -10.04 -28.78
C GLU A 345 -35.93 -9.93 -30.30
N LYS A 346 -35.42 -8.84 -30.88
CA LYS A 346 -35.37 -8.65 -32.33
C LYS A 346 -34.46 -9.67 -33.02
N LEU A 347 -33.31 -9.99 -32.41
CA LEU A 347 -32.43 -11.06 -32.87
C LEU A 347 -33.09 -12.44 -32.74
N SER A 348 -33.81 -12.69 -31.64
CA SER A 348 -34.53 -13.94 -31.41
C SER A 348 -35.64 -14.16 -32.45
N LYS A 349 -36.41 -13.12 -32.78
CA LYS A 349 -37.41 -13.16 -33.86
C LYS A 349 -36.77 -13.40 -35.23
N LYS A 350 -35.68 -12.70 -35.56
CA LYS A 350 -34.92 -12.96 -36.80
C LYS A 350 -34.38 -14.38 -36.85
N LEU A 351 -33.87 -14.90 -35.74
CA LEU A 351 -33.39 -16.28 -35.65
C LEU A 351 -34.54 -17.28 -35.85
N GLN A 352 -35.72 -17.04 -35.27
CA GLN A 352 -36.90 -17.86 -35.51
C GLN A 352 -37.39 -17.80 -36.96
N GLU A 353 -37.34 -16.65 -37.61
CA GLU A 353 -37.67 -16.51 -39.04
C GLU A 353 -36.67 -17.26 -39.92
N VAL A 354 -35.37 -17.19 -39.61
CA VAL A 354 -34.32 -17.95 -40.29
C VAL A 354 -34.50 -19.46 -40.06
N LEU A 355 -34.80 -19.89 -38.83
CA LEU A 355 -35.04 -21.30 -38.50
C LEU A 355 -36.32 -21.85 -39.18
N LYS A 356 -37.35 -21.02 -39.38
CA LYS A 356 -38.57 -21.39 -40.13
C LYS A 356 -38.38 -21.43 -41.64
N SER A 357 -37.35 -20.76 -42.17
CA SER A 357 -37.03 -20.71 -43.60
C SER A 357 -36.00 -21.76 -44.02
N ILE A 358 -35.44 -22.53 -43.08
CA ILE A 358 -34.69 -23.75 -43.36
C ILE A 358 -35.72 -24.87 -43.66
N PRO A 359 -35.78 -25.42 -44.88
CA PRO A 359 -36.67 -26.53 -45.18
C PRO A 359 -36.32 -27.72 -44.28
N SER A 360 -37.34 -28.32 -43.68
CA SER A 360 -37.26 -29.50 -42.80
C SER A 360 -36.40 -30.60 -43.41
N CYS A 361 -35.12 -30.66 -43.03
CA CYS A 361 -34.22 -31.77 -43.33
C CYS A 361 -34.39 -32.87 -42.27
N VAL A 362 -35.62 -33.34 -42.03
CA VAL A 362 -35.92 -34.67 -41.47
C VAL A 362 -37.33 -35.04 -41.94
N GLN A 363 -37.45 -35.90 -42.95
CA GLN A 363 -38.58 -36.83 -43.05
C GLN A 363 -38.25 -38.05 -42.17
N VAL A 364 -39.30 -38.58 -41.55
CA VAL A 364 -39.36 -39.77 -40.66
C VAL A 364 -38.41 -40.89 -41.08
#